data_AF-A0A8T4HYX9-F1
#
_entry.id   AF-A0A8T4HYX9-F1
#
_cell.length_a   1.000
_cell.length_b   1.000
_cell.length_c   1.000
_cell.angle_alpha   90.00
_cell.angle_beta   90.00
_cell.angle_gamma   90.00
#
_symmetry.space_group_name_H-M   'P 1'
#
loop_
_entity.id
_entity.type
_entity.pdbx_description
1 polymer ?
#
loop_
_entity_poly.entity_id
_entity_poly.type
_entity_poly.pdbx_seq_one_letter_code
_entity_poly.pdbx_strand_id
1 'polypeptide(L)'
;DGEPEQFGLPFDEETKRNATHLLVAGMNGSAKSTGMALAITEALTRHDVIGWAVDPSKGQQTFAPFLPYLDWVEMTQAGGEEMI
;
A
#
# COMPACT_ATOMS: atom_id res chain seq x y z
N ASP A 1 13.45 3.26 20.25
CA ASP A 1 13.68 4.55 20.96
C ASP A 1 12.37 5.22 21.37
N GLY A 2 11.20 4.73 20.91
CA GLY A 2 9.90 5.30 21.29
C GLY A 2 9.43 6.38 20.30
N GLU A 3 10.23 6.66 19.27
CA GLU A 3 9.81 7.50 18.17
C GLU A 3 8.78 6.77 17.29
N PRO A 4 7.77 7.48 16.75
CA PRO A 4 6.85 6.90 15.80
C PRO A 4 7.56 6.34 14.57
N GLU A 5 7.15 5.16 14.12
CA GLU A 5 7.61 4.61 12.84
C GLU A 5 7.11 5.50 11.69
N GLN A 6 8.00 5.82 10.75
CA GLN A 6 7.68 6.65 9.59
C GLN A 6 7.99 5.91 8.30
N PHE A 7 6.99 5.82 7.41
CA PHE A 7 7.22 5.40 6.04
C PHE A 7 7.62 6.61 5.19
N GLY A 8 8.82 6.55 4.62
CA GLY A 8 9.36 7.60 3.78
C GLY A 8 8.74 7.58 2.37
N LEU A 9 7.49 7.98 2.27
CA LEU A 9 6.76 8.12 1.01
C LEU A 9 6.44 9.60 0.78
N PRO A 10 6.57 10.14 -0.45
CA PRO A 10 7.29 9.58 -1.61
C PRO A 10 8.82 9.76 -1.47
N PHE A 11 9.55 9.61 -2.57
CA PHE A 11 10.94 10.08 -2.67
C PHE A 11 11.04 11.59 -2.38
N ASP A 12 12.08 12.01 -1.66
CA ASP A 12 12.33 13.42 -1.35
C ASP A 12 13.50 13.96 -2.18
N GLU A 13 13.20 14.93 -3.06
CA GLU A 13 14.16 15.54 -3.96
C GLU A 13 15.14 16.50 -3.27
N GLU A 14 14.77 17.12 -2.14
CA GLU A 14 15.62 18.05 -1.41
C GLU A 14 16.71 17.29 -0.65
N THR A 15 16.32 16.25 0.10
CA THR A 15 17.25 15.46 0.91
C THR A 15 17.85 14.26 0.19
N LYS A 16 17.38 13.97 -1.03
CA LYS A 16 17.68 12.75 -1.81
C LYS A 16 17.33 11.46 -1.07
N ARG A 17 16.39 11.52 -0.13
CA ARG A 17 15.93 10.33 0.61
C ARG A 17 15.11 9.44 -0.32
N ASN A 18 15.51 8.16 -0.42
CA ASN A 18 14.81 7.14 -1.19
C ASN A 18 13.35 6.95 -0.72
N ALA A 19 12.48 6.60 -1.66
CA ALA A 19 11.15 6.09 -1.35
C ALA A 19 11.24 4.74 -0.61
N THR A 20 10.35 4.53 0.36
CA THR A 20 10.24 3.24 1.05
C THR A 20 9.55 2.20 0.17
N HIS A 21 10.16 1.02 0.06
CA HIS A 21 9.50 -0.19 -0.42
C HIS A 21 9.21 -1.08 0.78
N LEU A 22 7.96 -1.52 0.92
CA LEU A 22 7.51 -2.34 2.04
C LEU A 22 7.14 -3.74 1.56
N LEU A 23 7.66 -4.78 2.23
CA LEU A 23 7.24 -6.16 2.07
C LEU A 23 6.61 -6.65 3.38
N VAL A 24 5.36 -7.10 3.31
CA VAL A 24 4.68 -7.74 4.45
C VAL A 24 4.53 -9.22 4.19
N ALA A 25 5.28 -10.04 4.93
CA ALA A 25 5.27 -11.50 4.80
C ALA A 25 4.94 -12.16 6.14
N GLY A 26 4.17 -13.26 6.09
CA GLY A 26 3.82 -14.00 7.30
C GLY A 26 2.82 -15.13 7.08
N MET A 27 2.85 -16.12 7.98
CA MET A 27 1.91 -17.26 7.98
C MET A 27 0.48 -16.81 8.33
N ASN A 28 -0.50 -17.70 8.16
CA ASN A 28 -1.87 -17.40 8.59
C ASN A 28 -1.90 -17.15 10.11
N GLY A 29 -2.67 -16.14 10.54
CA GLY A 29 -2.71 -15.72 11.94
C GLY A 29 -1.65 -14.68 12.36
N SER A 30 -0.69 -14.34 11.50
CA SER A 30 0.36 -13.34 11.80
C SER A 30 -0.06 -11.86 11.68
N ALA A 31 -1.35 -11.60 11.43
CA ALA A 31 -1.88 -10.25 11.17
C ALA A 31 -1.23 -9.50 9.98
N LYS A 32 -0.60 -10.21 9.02
CA LYS A 32 0.00 -9.60 7.82
C LYS A 32 -0.90 -8.61 7.08
N SER A 33 -2.17 -8.95 6.86
CA SER A 33 -3.12 -8.08 6.17
C SER A 33 -3.40 -6.80 6.95
N THR A 34 -3.45 -6.87 8.28
CA THR A 34 -3.60 -5.70 9.16
C THR A 34 -2.35 -4.80 9.11
N GLY A 35 -1.15 -5.39 9.11
CA GLY A 35 0.09 -4.62 8.97
C GLY A 35 0.17 -3.88 7.63
N MET A 36 -0.24 -4.54 6.54
CA MET A 36 -0.31 -3.91 5.22
C MET A 36 -1.36 -2.79 5.17
N ALA A 37 -2.52 -2.99 5.78
CA ALA A 37 -3.58 -1.98 5.89
C ALA A 37 -3.11 -0.70 6.59
N LEU A 38 -2.24 -0.81 7.60
CA LEU A 38 -1.64 0.34 8.28
C LEU A 38 -0.79 1.19 7.34
N ALA A 39 0.09 0.56 6.56
CA ALA A 39 0.93 1.26 5.59
C ALA A 39 0.12 1.91 4.45
N ILE A 40 -0.92 1.22 3.95
CA ILE A 40 -1.86 1.78 2.97
C ILE A 40 -2.59 2.99 3.55
N THR A 41 -3.07 2.89 4.79
CA THR A 41 -3.78 4.00 5.46
C THR A 41 -2.88 5.22 5.61
N GLU A 42 -1.63 5.03 6.02
CA GLU A 42 -0.66 6.13 6.14
C GLU A 42 -0.38 6.81 4.79
N ALA A 43 -0.33 6.07 3.69
CA ALA A 43 -0.21 6.67 2.37
C ALA A 43 -1.48 7.45 1.98
N LEU A 44 -2.66 6.87 2.19
CA LEU A 44 -3.94 7.45 1.76
C LEU A 44 -4.40 8.66 2.60
N THR A 45 -3.80 8.90 3.77
CA THR A 45 -4.04 10.13 4.55
C THR A 45 -3.23 11.33 4.07
N ARG A 46 -2.31 11.14 3.11
CA ARG A 46 -1.50 12.21 2.54
C ARG A 46 -2.19 12.88 1.35
N HIS A 47 -1.76 14.10 1.04
CA HIS A 47 -2.30 14.88 -0.08
C HIS A 47 -1.39 14.92 -1.31
N ASP A 48 -0.20 14.32 -1.23
CA ASP A 48 0.84 14.38 -2.25
C ASP A 48 1.04 13.04 -2.99
N VAL A 49 0.12 12.09 -2.83
CA VAL A 49 0.18 10.76 -3.46
C VAL A 49 -1.18 10.36 -4.01
N ILE A 50 -1.16 9.48 -5.01
CA ILE A 50 -2.32 8.70 -5.45
C ILE A 50 -2.06 7.22 -5.17
N GLY A 51 -3.10 6.47 -4.85
CA GLY A 51 -3.00 5.03 -4.57
C GLY A 51 -3.52 4.20 -5.74
N TRP A 52 -2.68 3.33 -6.28
CA TRP A 52 -3.08 2.25 -7.19
C TRP A 52 -2.94 0.91 -6.47
N ALA A 53 -3.81 -0.04 -6.81
CA ALA A 53 -3.86 -1.32 -6.10
C ALA A 53 -4.15 -2.49 -7.04
N VAL A 54 -3.42 -3.59 -6.86
CA VAL A 54 -3.59 -4.83 -7.61
C VAL A 54 -3.61 -6.02 -6.65
N ASP A 55 -4.70 -6.79 -6.67
CA ASP A 55 -4.82 -8.03 -5.88
C ASP A 55 -5.73 -9.03 -6.59
N PRO A 56 -5.16 -9.87 -7.48
CA PRO A 56 -5.92 -10.89 -8.19
C PRO A 56 -6.36 -12.07 -7.30
N SER A 57 -5.85 -12.16 -6.07
CA SER A 57 -6.08 -13.32 -5.20
C SER A 57 -7.18 -13.11 -4.17
N LYS A 58 -7.21 -11.93 -3.55
CA LYS A 58 -8.12 -11.60 -2.46
C LYS A 58 -8.99 -10.37 -2.77
N GLY A 59 -8.61 -9.52 -3.72
CA GLY A 59 -9.41 -8.43 -4.27
C GLY A 59 -10.19 -7.66 -3.21
N GLN A 60 -11.52 -7.80 -3.23
CA GLN A 60 -12.43 -7.17 -2.26
C GLN A 60 -12.10 -7.46 -0.79
N GLN A 61 -11.61 -8.66 -0.46
CA GLN A 61 -11.23 -8.98 0.92
C GLN A 61 -10.07 -8.09 1.41
N THR A 62 -9.16 -7.69 0.52
CA THR A 62 -8.03 -6.82 0.85
C THR A 62 -8.40 -5.34 0.72
N PHE A 63 -9.11 -4.98 -0.35
CA PHE A 63 -9.27 -3.58 -0.76
C PHE A 63 -10.59 -2.92 -0.41
N ALA A 64 -11.65 -3.67 -0.03
CA ALA A 64 -12.98 -3.08 0.24
C ALA A 64 -12.96 -1.77 1.06
N PRO A 65 -12.22 -1.65 2.18
CA PRO A 65 -12.20 -0.39 2.94
C PRO A 65 -11.47 0.76 2.24
N PHE A 66 -10.62 0.47 1.25
CA PHE A 66 -9.76 1.44 0.57
C PHE A 66 -10.33 1.91 -0.78
N LEU A 67 -11.26 1.15 -1.40
CA LEU A 67 -11.77 1.44 -2.75
C LEU A 67 -12.19 2.89 -3.00
N PRO A 68 -12.88 3.60 -2.08
CA PRO A 68 -13.26 5.00 -2.31
C PRO A 68 -12.07 5.98 -2.42
N TYR A 69 -10.88 5.55 -2.04
CA TYR A 69 -9.67 6.37 -1.93
C TYR A 69 -8.56 5.94 -2.90
N LEU A 70 -8.82 4.92 -3.73
CA LEU A 70 -7.87 4.42 -4.72
C LEU A 70 -8.25 4.96 -6.10
N ASP A 71 -7.24 5.36 -6.87
CA ASP A 71 -7.40 5.97 -8.20
C ASP A 71 -7.57 4.91 -9.31
N TRP A 72 -6.83 3.79 -9.22
CA TRP A 72 -6.96 2.64 -10.11
C TRP A 72 -6.81 1.34 -9.31
N VAL A 73 -7.76 0.42 -9.49
CA VAL A 73 -7.78 -0.88 -8.82
C VAL A 73 -7.99 -2.02 -9.81
N GLU A 74 -7.10 -3.01 -9.78
CA GLU A 74 -7.21 -4.25 -10.55
C GLU A 74 -7.39 -5.47 -9.64
N MET A 75 -8.36 -6.32 -9.99
CA MET A 75 -8.71 -7.52 -9.23
C MET A 75 -8.57 -8.80 -10.06
N THR A 76 -8.03 -8.69 -11.27
CA THR A 76 -7.77 -9.83 -12.14
C THR A 76 -6.27 -9.93 -12.40
N GLN A 77 -5.79 -11.15 -12.68
CA GLN A 77 -4.39 -11.33 -13.00
C GLN A 77 -4.02 -10.57 -14.28
N ALA A 78 -4.86 -10.67 -15.32
CA ALA A 78 -4.64 -9.99 -16.59
C ALA A 78 -4.59 -8.46 -16.43
N GLY A 79 -5.55 -7.85 -15.73
CA GLY A 79 -5.54 -6.41 -15.50
C GLY A 79 -4.34 -5.97 -14.64
N GLY A 80 -3.93 -6.79 -13.67
CA GLY A 80 -2.73 -6.55 -12.88
C GLY A 80 -1.44 -6.55 -13.71
N GLU A 81 -1.34 -7.40 -14.73
CA GLU A 81 -0.21 -7.42 -15.67
C GLU A 81 -0.19 -6.20 -16.60
N GLU A 82 -1.35 -5.60 -16.90
CA GLU A 82 -1.46 -4.38 -17.70
C GLU A 82 -1.12 -3.10 -16.91
N MET A 83 -1.25 -3.15 -15.58
CA MET A 83 -0.97 -2.02 -14.67
C MET A 83 0.53 -1.76 -14.44
N ILE A 84 1.39 -2.78 -14.62
CA ILE A 84 2.83 -2.77 -14.29
C ILE A 84 3.68 -2.60 -15.56
#